data_AF-A0A452ZHA7-F1
#
_entry.id   AF-A0A452ZHA7-F1
#
_cell.length_a   1.000
_cell.length_b   1.000
_cell.length_c   1.000
_cell.angle_alpha   90.00
_cell.angle_beta   90.00
_cell.angle_gamma   90.00
#
_symmetry.space_group_name_H-M   'P 1'
#
loop_
_entity.id
_entity.type
_entity.pdbx_description
1 polymer ?
#
loop_
_entity_poly.entity_id
_entity_poly.type
_entity_poly.pdbx_seq_one_letter_code
_entity_poly.pdbx_strand_id
1 'polypeptide(L)'
;VNAHNFPGGFDGFLDQWSSVDEFSFDLHFVKRSSKLSLTIFEILGLAVCWENSPVYYCNFPKDLTPTGSNDSVELWEGFRKRWSRIVGIMQQKSVKKTTWNLKNQIQALKSPCVSCQRLARLHLDPKTLNNIEVLDSTYVLLPPISVYNGLDICLVAWILWPDEESKTVPNLEKLVKRRLPSEAAAAANRDGRWRNQMHKAAHNGCCRRAVQTRALGSVLLKLLVSQNLSDLIETVEGPLVNVLADMELWGIGADMDACLRARHIIITRLKELDKEAYKLAGKSFSLNANADIADILFTHLKLPVPKGCEKGKLHPSTDKQCLDHLRGSTPNRLSN
;
A
#
# COMPACT_ATOMS: atom_id res chain seq x y z
N VAL A 1 -23.26 -6.75 5.18
CA VAL A 1 -24.32 -6.25 6.08
C VAL A 1 -23.86 -4.93 6.68
N ASN A 2 -24.69 -3.91 6.80
CA ASN A 2 -24.29 -2.68 7.51
C ASN A 2 -24.26 -3.01 9.01
N ALA A 3 -23.16 -2.68 9.70
CA ALA A 3 -23.02 -2.93 11.13
C ALA A 3 -24.11 -2.23 11.95
N HIS A 4 -24.57 -1.05 11.51
CA HIS A 4 -25.71 -0.35 12.10
C HIS A 4 -27.01 -1.16 12.15
N ASN A 5 -27.22 -2.10 11.22
CA ASN A 5 -28.44 -2.91 11.15
C ASN A 5 -28.37 -4.17 12.02
N PHE A 6 -27.32 -4.32 12.84
CA PHE A 6 -27.20 -5.42 13.77
C PHE A 6 -28.31 -5.35 14.85
N PRO A 7 -28.82 -6.48 15.38
CA PRO A 7 -29.76 -6.46 16.50
C PRO A 7 -29.17 -5.69 17.70
N GLY A 8 -29.88 -4.66 18.20
CA GLY A 8 -29.32 -3.74 19.20
C GLY A 8 -28.46 -2.60 18.63
N GLY A 9 -28.49 -2.41 17.31
CA GLY A 9 -27.79 -1.34 16.61
C GLY A 9 -26.27 -1.52 16.60
N PHE A 10 -25.55 -0.43 16.34
CA PHE A 10 -24.09 -0.46 16.26
C PHE A 10 -23.41 -0.82 17.59
N ASP A 11 -24.01 -0.45 18.73
CA ASP A 11 -23.43 -0.80 20.03
C ASP A 11 -23.53 -2.30 20.32
N GLY A 12 -24.66 -2.94 19.96
CA GLY A 12 -24.79 -4.41 20.02
C GLY A 12 -23.83 -5.13 19.07
N PHE A 13 -23.55 -4.55 17.90
CA PHE A 13 -22.51 -5.07 17.00
C PHE A 13 -21.13 -5.00 17.66
N LEU A 14 -20.77 -3.89 18.29
CA LEU A 14 -19.49 -3.74 18.98
C LEU A 14 -19.37 -4.70 20.17
N ASP A 15 -20.48 -4.98 20.89
CA ASP A 15 -20.51 -5.99 21.96
C ASP A 15 -20.17 -7.37 21.39
N GLN A 16 -20.84 -7.78 20.32
CA GLN A 16 -20.58 -9.05 19.66
C GLN A 16 -19.18 -9.13 19.06
N TRP A 17 -18.67 -8.05 18.47
CA TRP A 17 -17.32 -8.04 17.91
C TRP A 17 -16.26 -8.09 19.01
N SER A 18 -16.52 -7.51 20.18
CA SER A 18 -15.56 -7.56 21.30
C SER A 18 -15.41 -8.93 21.96
N SER A 19 -16.33 -9.87 21.68
CA SER A 19 -16.35 -11.22 22.26
C SER A 19 -15.75 -12.31 21.36
N VAL A 20 -15.27 -11.97 20.16
CA VAL A 20 -14.67 -12.95 19.24
C VAL A 20 -13.16 -13.08 19.44
N ASP A 21 -12.66 -14.31 19.40
CA ASP A 21 -11.23 -14.60 19.57
C ASP A 21 -10.40 -14.46 18.29
N GLU A 22 -11.05 -14.48 17.12
CA GLU A 22 -10.42 -14.11 15.86
C GLU A 22 -11.37 -13.33 14.93
N PHE A 23 -10.79 -12.44 14.12
CA PHE A 23 -11.52 -11.82 13.02
C PHE A 23 -10.60 -11.42 11.88
N SER A 24 -11.19 -11.28 10.69
CA SER A 24 -10.56 -10.68 9.52
C SER A 24 -11.12 -9.29 9.26
N PHE A 25 -10.26 -8.35 8.87
CA PHE A 25 -10.68 -6.96 8.62
C PHE A 25 -9.99 -6.33 7.41
N ASP A 26 -10.60 -5.27 6.87
CA ASP A 26 -10.03 -4.44 5.81
C ASP A 26 -10.58 -3.00 5.91
N LEU A 27 -9.69 -2.00 5.94
CA LEU A 27 -10.08 -0.59 6.04
C LEU A 27 -10.45 0.00 4.69
N HIS A 28 -11.48 0.85 4.72
CA HIS A 28 -11.79 1.76 3.64
C HIS A 28 -11.28 3.15 4.02
N PHE A 29 -10.18 3.56 3.41
CA PHE A 29 -9.55 4.86 3.68
C PHE A 29 -9.02 5.54 2.42
N VAL A 30 -8.72 6.83 2.54
CA VAL A 30 -8.01 7.62 1.53
C VAL A 30 -6.78 8.26 2.15
N LYS A 31 -5.60 8.00 1.58
CA LYS A 31 -4.35 8.67 1.98
C LYS A 31 -4.41 10.15 1.59
N ARG A 32 -4.10 11.03 2.54
CA ARG A 32 -4.06 12.48 2.38
C ARG A 32 -2.70 13.01 2.82
N SER A 33 -2.26 14.09 2.21
CA SER A 33 -1.12 14.88 2.68
C SER A 33 -1.67 16.18 3.27
N SER A 34 -1.26 16.51 4.49
CA SER A 34 -1.53 17.83 5.07
C SER A 34 -0.59 18.88 4.48
N LYS A 35 -0.88 20.16 4.72
CA LYS A 35 0.00 21.27 4.35
C LYS A 35 1.37 21.20 5.04
N LEU A 36 1.43 20.57 6.21
CA LEU A 36 2.64 20.33 6.99
C LEU A 36 3.40 19.07 6.53
N SER A 37 3.09 18.52 5.36
CA SER A 37 3.66 17.26 4.83
C SER A 37 3.42 16.04 5.74
N LEU A 38 2.46 16.11 6.65
CA LEU A 38 2.05 14.95 7.45
C LEU A 38 1.19 14.04 6.60
N THR A 39 1.53 12.76 6.58
CA THR A 39 0.68 11.72 5.99
C THR A 39 -0.43 11.37 6.99
N ILE A 40 -1.68 11.61 6.58
CA ILE A 40 -2.89 11.28 7.34
C ILE A 40 -3.83 10.44 6.50
N PHE A 41 -4.74 9.71 7.13
CA PHE A 41 -5.62 8.78 6.46
C PHE A 41 -7.08 9.04 6.82
N GLU A 42 -7.85 9.52 5.84
CA GLU A 42 -9.27 9.74 6.02
C GLU A 42 -9.98 8.39 6.06
N ILE A 43 -10.50 8.00 7.22
CA ILE A 43 -11.17 6.71 7.42
C ILE A 43 -12.65 6.86 7.00
N LEU A 44 -13.04 6.09 6.00
CA LEU A 44 -14.39 6.06 5.44
C LEU A 44 -15.20 4.87 5.98
N GLY A 45 -14.52 3.84 6.48
CA GLY A 45 -15.14 2.72 7.16
C GLY A 45 -14.21 1.53 7.35
N LEU A 46 -14.78 0.45 7.86
CA LEU A 46 -14.08 -0.78 8.22
C LEU A 46 -14.97 -1.98 7.91
N ALA A 47 -14.45 -2.94 7.13
CA ALA A 47 -15.08 -4.24 6.96
C ALA A 47 -14.52 -5.23 7.98
N VAL A 48 -15.39 -6.00 8.63
CA VAL A 48 -15.03 -7.04 9.61
C VAL A 48 -15.86 -8.29 9.36
N CYS A 49 -15.23 -9.46 9.49
CA CYS A 49 -15.91 -10.75 9.53
C CYS A 49 -15.12 -11.76 10.37
N TRP A 50 -15.81 -12.70 11.00
CA TRP A 50 -15.22 -13.79 11.77
C TRP A 50 -15.95 -15.09 11.46
N GLU A 51 -15.59 -16.19 12.10
CA GLU A 51 -16.17 -17.48 11.81
C GLU A 51 -17.71 -17.48 11.90
N ASN A 52 -18.37 -18.07 10.90
CA ASN A 52 -19.84 -18.13 10.77
C ASN A 52 -20.59 -16.78 10.77
N SER A 53 -19.88 -15.65 10.70
CA SER A 53 -20.48 -14.32 10.57
C SER A 53 -20.67 -13.93 9.10
N PRO A 54 -21.66 -13.08 8.76
CA PRO A 54 -21.60 -12.32 7.53
C PRO A 54 -20.48 -11.28 7.62
N VAL A 55 -20.12 -10.66 6.49
CA VAL A 55 -19.26 -9.47 6.51
C VAL A 55 -20.05 -8.24 6.94
N TYR A 56 -19.60 -7.60 8.00
CA TYR A 56 -20.14 -6.34 8.50
C TYR A 56 -19.31 -5.18 7.96
N TYR A 57 -19.98 -4.10 7.55
CA TYR A 57 -19.34 -2.85 7.18
C TYR A 57 -19.74 -1.76 8.19
N CYS A 58 -18.73 -1.17 8.83
CA CYS A 58 -18.86 -0.02 9.70
C CYS A 58 -18.61 1.24 8.85
N ASN A 59 -19.62 2.11 8.74
CA ASN A 59 -19.57 3.32 7.92
C ASN A 59 -19.19 4.53 8.77
N PHE A 60 -17.94 5.00 8.68
CA PHE A 60 -17.47 6.13 9.49
C PHE A 60 -17.53 7.43 8.71
N PRO A 61 -17.99 8.55 9.29
CA PRO A 61 -18.31 8.73 10.72
C PRO A 61 -19.72 8.31 11.14
N LYS A 62 -20.61 7.96 10.19
CA LYS A 62 -22.04 7.74 10.46
C LYS A 62 -22.32 6.78 11.63
N ASP A 63 -21.68 5.62 11.65
CA ASP A 63 -21.91 4.59 12.67
C ASP A 63 -21.24 4.94 14.01
N LEU A 64 -20.25 5.83 14.01
CA LEU A 64 -19.66 6.36 15.24
C LEU A 64 -20.58 7.40 15.88
N THR A 65 -21.28 8.20 15.10
CA THR A 65 -22.22 9.19 15.65
C THR A 65 -23.48 8.50 16.18
N PRO A 66 -23.85 8.68 17.47
CA PRO A 66 -25.10 8.13 18.00
C PRO A 66 -26.32 8.82 17.38
N THR A 67 -27.45 8.13 17.39
CA THR A 67 -28.73 8.65 16.90
C THR A 67 -29.59 9.09 18.08
N GLY A 68 -30.29 10.23 17.95
CA GLY A 68 -31.33 10.64 18.92
C GLY A 68 -30.97 11.81 19.83
N SER A 69 -29.78 12.42 19.68
CA SER A 69 -29.44 13.70 20.32
C SER A 69 -29.20 14.78 19.24
N ASN A 70 -29.59 16.01 19.55
CA ASN A 70 -29.31 17.19 18.73
C ASN A 70 -28.16 18.04 19.30
N ASP A 71 -27.62 17.65 20.47
CA ASP A 71 -26.51 18.35 21.09
C ASP A 71 -25.17 17.86 20.51
N SER A 72 -24.37 18.80 19.99
CA SER A 72 -23.07 18.49 19.38
C SER A 72 -22.09 17.86 20.37
N VAL A 73 -22.16 18.24 21.65
CA VAL A 73 -21.28 17.71 22.69
C VAL A 73 -21.61 16.24 22.97
N GLU A 74 -22.88 15.92 23.23
CA GLU A 74 -23.34 14.53 23.41
C GLU A 74 -23.04 13.64 22.19
N LEU A 75 -23.29 14.15 20.97
CA LEU A 75 -22.98 13.41 19.74
C LEU A 75 -21.48 13.09 19.62
N TRP A 76 -20.62 14.04 19.98
CA TRP A 76 -19.17 13.85 19.96
C TRP A 76 -18.67 12.93 21.07
N GLU A 77 -19.27 12.97 22.26
CA GLU A 77 -18.95 12.03 23.34
C GLU A 77 -19.31 10.59 22.94
N GLY A 78 -20.49 10.37 22.35
CA GLY A 78 -20.86 9.05 21.82
C GLY A 78 -19.95 8.60 20.69
N PHE A 79 -19.57 9.52 19.79
CA PHE A 79 -18.59 9.27 18.75
C PHE A 79 -17.25 8.78 19.32
N ARG A 80 -16.69 9.50 20.29
CA ARG A 80 -15.42 9.14 20.93
C ARG A 80 -15.53 7.82 21.70
N LYS A 81 -16.66 7.58 22.37
CA LYS A 81 -16.92 6.33 23.09
C LYS A 81 -16.90 5.14 22.13
N ARG A 82 -17.60 5.21 21.00
CA ARG A 82 -17.61 4.14 19.98
C ARG A 82 -16.24 3.96 19.33
N TRP A 83 -15.51 5.03 19.04
CA TRP A 83 -14.13 4.93 18.53
C TRP A 83 -13.21 4.25 19.55
N SER A 84 -13.29 4.63 20.83
CA SER A 84 -12.53 4.03 21.93
C SER A 84 -12.82 2.54 22.09
N ARG A 85 -14.07 2.11 21.90
CA ARG A 85 -14.41 0.68 21.87
C ARG A 85 -13.70 -0.06 20.73
N ILE A 86 -13.68 0.51 19.53
CA ILE A 86 -12.95 -0.07 18.38
C ILE A 86 -11.45 -0.15 18.67
N VAL A 87 -10.87 0.91 19.26
CA VAL A 87 -9.47 0.91 19.71
C VAL A 87 -9.22 -0.27 20.66
N GLY A 88 -10.09 -0.44 21.66
CA GLY A 88 -10.00 -1.54 22.62
C GLY A 88 -10.02 -2.92 21.96
N ILE A 89 -10.96 -3.16 21.04
CA ILE A 89 -11.07 -4.45 20.31
C ILE A 89 -9.80 -4.72 19.49
N MET A 90 -9.32 -3.73 18.73
CA MET A 90 -8.14 -3.89 17.88
C MET A 90 -6.85 -4.10 18.69
N GLN A 91 -6.78 -3.55 19.92
CA GLN A 91 -5.62 -3.65 20.81
C GLN A 91 -5.59 -4.90 21.71
N GLN A 92 -6.62 -5.75 21.69
CA GLN A 92 -6.61 -6.98 22.49
C GLN A 92 -5.47 -7.91 22.03
N LYS A 93 -4.52 -8.24 22.91
CA LYS A 93 -3.39 -9.12 22.53
C LYS A 93 -3.80 -10.58 22.36
N SER A 94 -4.83 -11.05 23.08
CA SER A 94 -5.30 -12.44 23.00
C SER A 94 -6.03 -12.77 21.69
N VAL A 95 -6.53 -11.75 20.98
CA VAL A 95 -7.39 -11.94 19.79
C VAL A 95 -6.55 -11.89 18.53
N LYS A 96 -6.75 -12.86 17.63
CA LYS A 96 -6.07 -12.94 16.34
C LYS A 96 -6.74 -12.04 15.30
N LYS A 97 -5.98 -11.14 14.68
CA LYS A 97 -6.47 -10.30 13.58
C LYS A 97 -5.83 -10.72 12.28
N THR A 98 -6.64 -10.93 11.24
CA THR A 98 -6.13 -11.30 9.92
C THR A 98 -6.50 -10.22 8.90
N THR A 99 -5.56 -9.80 8.06
CA THR A 99 -5.82 -8.80 7.01
C THR A 99 -4.93 -9.02 5.79
N TRP A 100 -5.21 -8.29 4.73
CA TRP A 100 -4.38 -8.24 3.52
C TRP A 100 -3.54 -6.96 3.53
N ASN A 101 -2.21 -7.11 3.43
CA ASN A 101 -1.25 -6.00 3.43
C ASN A 101 -1.37 -5.16 4.72
N LEU A 102 -1.07 -5.81 5.84
CA LEU A 102 -1.24 -5.30 7.20
C LEU A 102 -0.46 -4.00 7.42
N LYS A 103 0.70 -3.83 6.80
CA LYS A 103 1.50 -2.60 6.85
C LYS A 103 0.65 -1.38 6.51
N ASN A 104 -0.08 -1.42 5.38
CA ASN A 104 -0.91 -0.31 4.94
C ASN A 104 -2.09 -0.05 5.89
N GLN A 105 -2.65 -1.12 6.47
CA GLN A 105 -3.71 -1.00 7.47
C GLN A 105 -3.19 -0.32 8.74
N ILE A 106 -2.01 -0.71 9.23
CA ILE A 106 -1.34 -0.10 10.39
C ILE A 106 -1.08 1.38 10.13
N GLN A 107 -0.56 1.74 8.95
CA GLN A 107 -0.31 3.15 8.61
C GLN A 107 -1.59 3.99 8.71
N ALA A 108 -2.69 3.49 8.14
CA ALA A 108 -3.98 4.16 8.22
C ALA A 108 -4.49 4.33 9.66
N LEU A 109 -4.26 3.33 10.51
CA LEU A 109 -4.67 3.32 11.91
C LEU A 109 -3.76 4.13 12.83
N LYS A 110 -2.52 4.43 12.45
CA LYS A 110 -1.59 5.28 13.21
C LYS A 110 -1.87 6.77 13.06
N SER A 111 -2.39 7.20 11.90
CA SER A 111 -2.78 8.60 11.67
C SER A 111 -4.21 8.73 11.11
N PRO A 112 -5.23 8.21 11.81
CA PRO A 112 -6.60 8.20 11.32
C PRO A 112 -7.24 9.58 11.46
N CYS A 113 -8.03 9.98 10.47
CA CYS A 113 -8.79 11.22 10.53
C CYS A 113 -10.18 11.10 9.88
N VAL A 114 -11.02 12.10 10.14
CA VAL A 114 -12.33 12.26 9.48
C VAL A 114 -12.45 13.69 8.98
N SER A 115 -12.99 13.86 7.77
CA SER A 115 -13.26 15.18 7.21
C SER A 115 -14.33 15.94 8.00
N CYS A 116 -14.07 17.21 8.30
CA CYS A 116 -15.04 18.14 8.89
C CYS A 116 -16.30 18.25 8.02
N GLN A 117 -16.17 18.18 6.69
CA GLN A 117 -17.31 18.22 5.77
C GLN A 117 -18.26 17.04 6.00
N ARG A 118 -17.72 15.86 6.33
CA ARG A 118 -18.52 14.65 6.56
C ARG A 118 -19.17 14.67 7.94
N LEU A 119 -18.48 15.21 8.94
CA LEU A 119 -19.05 15.44 10.28
C LEU A 119 -20.19 16.46 10.24
N ALA A 120 -20.03 17.56 9.49
CA ALA A 120 -21.07 18.58 9.33
C ALA A 120 -22.37 18.03 8.72
N ARG A 121 -22.28 17.04 7.81
CA ARG A 121 -23.47 16.33 7.26
C ARG A 121 -24.21 15.50 8.30
N LEU A 122 -23.61 15.25 9.45
CA LEU A 122 -24.20 14.56 10.60
C LEU A 122 -24.53 15.54 11.73
N HIS A 123 -24.62 16.84 11.44
CA HIS A 123 -24.86 17.90 12.42
C HIS A 123 -23.81 17.96 13.53
N LEU A 124 -22.59 17.49 13.25
CA LEU A 124 -21.46 17.56 14.17
C LEU A 124 -20.47 18.58 13.64
N ASP A 125 -20.39 19.74 14.30
CA ASP A 125 -19.41 20.78 13.98
C ASP A 125 -18.23 20.71 14.95
N PRO A 126 -17.03 20.27 14.51
CA PRO A 126 -15.85 20.22 15.36
C PRO A 126 -15.45 21.58 15.94
N LYS A 127 -15.86 22.70 15.31
CA LYS A 127 -15.50 24.05 15.77
C LYS A 127 -16.26 24.48 17.02
N THR A 128 -17.42 23.87 17.30
CA THR A 128 -18.22 24.18 18.49
C THR A 128 -17.76 23.39 19.71
N LEU A 129 -16.82 22.46 19.53
CA LEU A 129 -16.35 21.54 20.54
C LEU A 129 -14.98 21.99 21.08
N ASN A 130 -14.90 22.13 22.40
CA ASN A 130 -13.65 22.48 23.08
C ASN A 130 -12.64 21.32 22.99
N ASN A 131 -11.34 21.65 22.87
CA ASN A 131 -10.23 20.69 22.89
C ASN A 131 -10.19 19.68 21.73
N ILE A 132 -10.72 20.04 20.56
CA ILE A 132 -10.51 19.26 19.32
C ILE A 132 -9.47 19.94 18.45
N GLU A 133 -8.40 19.20 18.15
CA GLU A 133 -7.41 19.64 17.17
C GLU A 133 -7.94 19.38 15.75
N VAL A 134 -8.15 20.46 14.99
CA VAL A 134 -8.56 20.40 13.59
C VAL A 134 -7.37 20.73 12.70
N LEU A 135 -6.90 19.73 11.95
CA LEU A 135 -5.79 19.87 11.03
C LEU A 135 -6.24 20.62 9.76
N ASP A 136 -5.51 21.67 9.40
CA ASP A 136 -5.74 22.50 8.21
C ASP A 136 -7.19 23.02 8.06
N SER A 137 -7.95 23.14 9.15
CA SER A 137 -9.40 23.42 9.16
C SER A 137 -10.26 22.41 8.38
N THR A 138 -9.72 21.23 8.03
CA THR A 138 -10.38 20.27 7.10
C THR A 138 -10.58 18.88 7.67
N TYR A 139 -9.71 18.45 8.60
CA TYR A 139 -9.75 17.12 9.18
C TYR A 139 -9.68 17.16 10.69
N VAL A 140 -10.44 16.28 11.34
CA VAL A 140 -10.31 15.98 12.77
C VAL A 140 -9.49 14.72 12.91
N LEU A 141 -8.39 14.78 13.67
CA LEU A 141 -7.59 13.60 13.99
C LEU A 141 -8.33 12.71 14.99
N LEU A 142 -8.26 11.41 14.78
CA LEU A 142 -8.77 10.42 15.70
C LEU A 142 -7.62 9.82 16.51
N PRO A 143 -7.87 9.37 17.75
CA PRO A 143 -6.87 8.61 18.51
C PRO A 143 -6.34 7.42 17.69
N PRO A 144 -5.01 7.20 17.65
CA PRO A 144 -4.41 6.12 16.89
C PRO A 144 -4.83 4.75 17.43
N ILE A 145 -4.86 3.76 16.54
CA ILE A 145 -5.16 2.37 16.86
C ILE A 145 -3.92 1.52 16.62
N SER A 146 -3.45 0.85 17.67
CA SER A 146 -2.39 -0.17 17.56
C SER A 146 -3.04 -1.52 17.25
N VAL A 147 -2.48 -2.26 16.28
CA VAL A 147 -2.92 -3.61 15.95
C VAL A 147 -1.94 -4.60 16.55
N TYR A 148 -2.35 -5.33 17.58
CA TYR A 148 -1.56 -6.42 18.15
C TYR A 148 -2.04 -7.76 17.62
N ASN A 149 -1.12 -8.73 17.49
CA ASN A 149 -1.39 -10.06 16.91
C ASN A 149 -2.11 -9.98 15.55
N GLY A 150 -1.68 -9.02 14.73
CA GLY A 150 -2.07 -8.88 13.34
C GLY A 150 -1.26 -9.82 12.46
N LEU A 151 -1.94 -10.59 11.62
CA LEU A 151 -1.38 -11.48 10.63
C LEU A 151 -1.66 -10.96 9.22
N ASP A 152 -0.61 -10.83 8.42
CA ASP A 152 -0.70 -10.42 7.03
C ASP A 152 -0.74 -11.64 6.10
N ILE A 153 -1.89 -11.88 5.46
CA ILE A 153 -2.05 -12.98 4.52
C ILE A 153 -1.23 -12.78 3.23
N CYS A 154 -0.91 -11.54 2.88
CA CYS A 154 -0.01 -11.26 1.76
C CYS A 154 1.41 -11.76 2.06
N LEU A 155 1.87 -11.53 3.30
CA LEU A 155 3.18 -11.98 3.76
C LEU A 155 3.24 -13.50 3.90
N VAL A 156 2.19 -14.11 4.46
CA VAL A 156 2.06 -15.58 4.54
C VAL A 156 2.13 -16.21 3.14
N ALA A 157 1.45 -15.63 2.15
CA ALA A 157 1.52 -16.13 0.78
C ALA A 157 2.93 -16.01 0.19
N TRP A 158 3.64 -14.92 0.47
CA TRP A 158 5.02 -14.72 0.02
C TRP A 158 5.97 -15.74 0.64
N ILE A 159 5.84 -16.03 1.93
CA ILE A 159 6.68 -17.01 2.65
C ILE A 159 6.45 -18.43 2.14
N LEU A 160 5.20 -18.79 1.83
CA LEU A 160 4.88 -20.11 1.29
C LEU A 160 5.38 -20.29 -0.15
N TRP A 161 5.43 -19.22 -0.96
CA TRP A 161 5.76 -19.29 -2.39
C TRP A 161 6.58 -18.08 -2.92
N PRO A 162 7.80 -17.84 -2.42
CA PRO A 162 8.56 -16.62 -2.74
C PRO A 162 8.93 -16.51 -4.23
N ASP A 163 9.23 -17.62 -4.90
CA ASP A 163 9.59 -17.63 -6.33
C ASP A 163 8.41 -17.31 -7.26
N GLU A 164 7.17 -17.56 -6.81
CA GLU A 164 5.97 -17.22 -7.56
C GLU A 164 5.55 -15.78 -7.27
N GLU A 165 5.53 -15.40 -5.98
CA GLU A 165 5.07 -14.07 -5.57
C GLU A 165 6.08 -12.97 -5.92
N SER A 166 7.38 -13.24 -6.01
CA SER A 166 8.40 -12.25 -6.40
C SER A 166 8.25 -11.72 -7.83
N LYS A 167 7.57 -12.46 -8.71
CA LYS A 167 7.44 -12.13 -10.14
C LYS A 167 6.31 -11.15 -10.45
N THR A 168 5.38 -10.95 -9.53
CA THR A 168 4.20 -10.12 -9.77
C THR A 168 3.82 -9.31 -8.55
N VAL A 169 3.20 -8.15 -8.75
CA VAL A 169 2.62 -7.39 -7.65
C VAL A 169 1.56 -8.25 -6.93
N PRO A 170 1.60 -8.34 -5.59
CA PRO A 170 0.64 -9.15 -4.84
C PRO A 170 -0.80 -8.81 -5.16
N ASN A 171 -1.61 -9.82 -5.45
CA ASN A 171 -3.01 -9.65 -5.85
C ASN A 171 -3.91 -10.70 -5.18
N LEU A 172 -4.73 -10.23 -4.22
CA LEU A 172 -5.61 -11.09 -3.44
C LEU A 172 -6.59 -11.90 -4.30
N GLU A 173 -7.20 -11.29 -5.32
CA GLU A 173 -8.18 -11.99 -6.16
C GLU A 173 -7.54 -13.10 -6.99
N LYS A 174 -6.33 -12.86 -7.53
CA LYS A 174 -5.56 -13.87 -8.26
C LYS A 174 -5.14 -15.02 -7.34
N LEU A 175 -4.71 -14.71 -6.12
CA LEU A 175 -4.36 -15.71 -5.11
C LEU A 175 -5.55 -16.56 -4.70
N VAL A 176 -6.70 -15.94 -4.43
CA VAL A 176 -7.96 -16.64 -4.12
C VAL A 176 -8.31 -17.63 -5.24
N LYS A 177 -8.27 -17.20 -6.50
CA LYS A 177 -8.58 -18.07 -7.65
C LYS A 177 -7.58 -19.23 -7.80
N ARG A 178 -6.31 -19.00 -7.49
CA ARG A 178 -5.24 -20.00 -7.66
C ARG A 178 -5.14 -20.98 -6.49
N ARG A 179 -5.42 -20.53 -5.27
CA ARG A 179 -5.10 -21.28 -4.02
C ARG A 179 -6.33 -21.84 -3.32
N LEU A 180 -7.54 -21.42 -3.66
CA LEU A 180 -8.77 -22.00 -3.11
C LEU A 180 -9.46 -22.91 -4.14
N PRO A 181 -10.22 -23.93 -3.68
CA PRO A 181 -11.14 -24.67 -4.54
C PRO A 181 -12.11 -23.73 -5.26
N SER A 182 -12.51 -24.09 -6.48
CA SER A 182 -13.37 -23.26 -7.34
C SER A 182 -14.64 -22.77 -6.63
N GLU A 183 -15.31 -23.64 -5.88
CA GLU A 183 -16.52 -23.28 -5.12
C GLU A 183 -16.23 -22.28 -3.99
N ALA A 184 -15.16 -22.49 -3.22
CA ALA A 184 -14.75 -21.57 -2.15
C ALA A 184 -14.30 -20.21 -2.70
N ALA A 185 -13.57 -20.20 -3.82
CA ALA A 185 -13.19 -18.98 -4.52
C ALA A 185 -14.44 -18.24 -5.05
N ALA A 186 -15.40 -18.96 -5.63
CA ALA A 186 -16.65 -18.38 -6.11
C ALA A 186 -17.50 -17.82 -4.96
N ALA A 187 -17.59 -18.53 -3.82
CA ALA A 187 -18.23 -18.05 -2.61
C ALA A 187 -17.58 -16.75 -2.13
N ALA A 188 -16.26 -16.74 -1.89
CA ALA A 188 -15.54 -15.53 -1.45
C ALA A 188 -15.63 -14.35 -2.42
N ASN A 189 -15.80 -14.60 -3.72
CA ASN A 189 -15.99 -13.55 -4.74
C ASN A 189 -17.43 -13.00 -4.81
N ARG A 190 -18.41 -13.78 -4.36
CA ARG A 190 -19.82 -13.37 -4.22
C ARG A 190 -20.03 -12.68 -2.87
N ASP A 191 -19.46 -13.25 -1.81
CA ASP A 191 -19.57 -12.81 -0.45
C ASP A 191 -18.75 -11.52 -0.26
N GLY A 192 -19.47 -10.41 -0.14
CA GLY A 192 -18.88 -9.06 -0.19
C GLY A 192 -19.24 -8.25 -1.43
N ARG A 193 -19.97 -8.83 -2.40
CA ARG A 193 -20.70 -8.04 -3.41
C ARG A 193 -21.95 -7.41 -2.78
N TRP A 194 -21.99 -6.09 -2.75
CA TRP A 194 -23.17 -5.36 -2.30
C TRP A 194 -24.25 -5.35 -3.40
N ARG A 195 -25.51 -5.68 -3.09
CA ARG A 195 -26.57 -5.99 -4.08
C ARG A 195 -26.95 -4.86 -5.06
N ASN A 196 -26.61 -3.60 -4.80
CA ASN A 196 -27.01 -2.46 -5.63
C ASN A 196 -25.79 -1.76 -6.26
N GLN A 197 -25.27 -2.31 -7.35
CA GLN A 197 -24.04 -1.85 -8.01
C GLN A 197 -24.21 -0.74 -9.06
N MET A 198 -25.27 0.07 -9.03
CA MET A 198 -25.46 1.08 -10.11
C MET A 198 -25.06 2.51 -9.80
N HIS A 199 -24.96 3.00 -8.54
CA HIS A 199 -24.72 4.45 -8.34
C HIS A 199 -23.78 4.92 -7.22
N LYS A 200 -23.22 4.05 -6.37
CA LYS A 200 -22.13 4.44 -5.44
C LYS A 200 -21.12 3.30 -5.32
N ALA A 201 -19.85 3.61 -5.56
CA ALA A 201 -18.70 2.74 -5.29
C ALA A 201 -18.82 2.14 -3.88
N ALA A 202 -19.37 0.93 -3.77
CA ALA A 202 -19.70 0.32 -2.50
C ALA A 202 -18.40 -0.05 -1.78
N HIS A 203 -17.93 0.86 -0.93
CA HIS A 203 -16.87 0.66 0.05
C HIS A 203 -15.54 0.15 -0.54
N ASN A 204 -15.09 0.72 -1.66
CA ASN A 204 -13.83 0.42 -2.38
C ASN A 204 -13.45 -1.07 -2.56
N GLY A 205 -14.39 -2.01 -2.38
CA GLY A 205 -14.12 -3.45 -2.33
C GLY A 205 -13.61 -3.99 -0.98
N CYS A 206 -13.57 -3.22 0.12
CA CYS A 206 -13.05 -3.67 1.42
C CYS A 206 -13.80 -4.88 1.97
N CYS A 207 -15.14 -4.94 1.83
CA CYS A 207 -15.94 -6.09 2.28
C CYS A 207 -15.50 -7.37 1.56
N ARG A 208 -15.30 -7.30 0.23
CA ARG A 208 -14.84 -8.44 -0.56
C ARG A 208 -13.43 -8.84 -0.14
N ARG A 209 -12.52 -7.88 0.08
CA ARG A 209 -11.16 -8.17 0.54
C ARG A 209 -11.15 -8.83 1.92
N ALA A 210 -11.94 -8.37 2.88
CA ALA A 210 -12.03 -8.99 4.22
C ALA A 210 -12.48 -10.46 4.14
N VAL A 211 -13.50 -10.75 3.33
CA VAL A 211 -14.00 -12.13 3.13
C VAL A 211 -12.98 -13.01 2.41
N GLN A 212 -12.42 -12.52 1.30
CA GLN A 212 -11.36 -13.21 0.55
C GLN A 212 -10.15 -13.51 1.43
N THR A 213 -9.76 -12.56 2.27
CA THR A 213 -8.65 -12.70 3.22
C THR A 213 -8.94 -13.80 4.24
N ARG A 214 -10.14 -13.82 4.83
CA ARG A 214 -10.53 -14.89 5.77
C ARG A 214 -10.51 -16.26 5.11
N ALA A 215 -11.13 -16.37 3.93
CA ALA A 215 -11.20 -17.62 3.18
C ALA A 215 -9.79 -18.15 2.85
N LEU A 216 -8.93 -17.26 2.34
CA LEU A 216 -7.54 -17.61 2.02
C LEU A 216 -6.74 -17.95 3.29
N GLY A 217 -6.87 -17.15 4.35
CA GLY A 217 -6.22 -17.36 5.64
C GLY A 217 -6.52 -18.74 6.24
N SER A 218 -7.77 -19.20 6.15
CA SER A 218 -8.18 -20.53 6.67
C SER A 218 -7.42 -21.71 6.05
N VAL A 219 -6.92 -21.55 4.82
CA VAL A 219 -6.13 -22.57 4.10
C VAL A 219 -4.64 -22.35 4.34
N LEU A 220 -4.16 -21.13 4.15
CA LEU A 220 -2.74 -20.78 4.22
C LEU A 220 -2.16 -20.99 5.62
N LEU A 221 -2.94 -20.73 6.66
CA LEU A 221 -2.53 -20.98 8.04
C LEU A 221 -2.26 -22.45 8.32
N LYS A 222 -3.08 -23.35 7.76
CA LYS A 222 -2.86 -24.80 7.89
C LYS A 222 -1.59 -25.24 7.17
N LEU A 223 -1.33 -24.64 6.00
CA LEU A 223 -0.09 -24.88 5.25
C LEU A 223 1.14 -24.39 6.00
N LEU A 224 1.08 -23.18 6.57
CA LEU A 224 2.13 -22.60 7.39
C LEU A 224 2.53 -23.53 8.55
N VAL A 225 1.54 -24.06 9.28
CA VAL A 225 1.77 -25.03 10.36
C VAL A 225 2.38 -26.32 9.83
N SER A 226 1.84 -26.87 8.73
CA SER A 226 2.36 -28.12 8.13
C SER A 226 3.81 -28.02 7.63
N GLN A 227 4.28 -26.81 7.31
CA GLN A 227 5.64 -26.54 6.85
C GLN A 227 6.57 -26.03 7.98
N ASN A 228 6.08 -25.98 9.23
CA ASN A 228 6.80 -25.45 10.39
C ASN A 228 7.32 -24.00 10.19
N LEU A 229 6.50 -23.14 9.59
CA LEU A 229 6.84 -21.74 9.31
C LEU A 229 6.18 -20.73 10.26
N SER A 230 5.43 -21.21 11.26
CA SER A 230 4.73 -20.36 12.23
C SER A 230 5.69 -19.47 13.03
N ASP A 231 6.78 -20.05 13.54
CA ASP A 231 7.75 -19.32 14.36
C ASP A 231 8.41 -18.18 13.59
N LEU A 232 8.70 -18.38 12.29
CA LEU A 232 9.26 -17.35 11.42
C LEU A 232 8.30 -16.15 11.28
N ILE A 233 7.01 -16.42 11.09
CA ILE A 233 5.96 -15.39 11.03
C ILE A 233 5.90 -14.62 12.35
N GLU A 234 5.86 -15.32 13.47
CA GLU A 234 5.59 -14.70 14.77
C GLU A 234 6.80 -13.92 15.31
N THR A 235 8.01 -14.39 15.06
CA THR A 235 9.23 -13.84 15.68
C THR A 235 9.99 -12.86 14.78
N VAL A 236 9.89 -12.99 13.46
CA VAL A 236 10.67 -12.18 12.50
C VAL A 236 9.76 -11.34 11.63
N GLU A 237 8.92 -11.98 10.84
CA GLU A 237 8.22 -11.35 9.71
C GLU A 237 7.06 -10.46 10.18
N GLY A 238 6.26 -10.93 11.14
CA GLY A 238 5.16 -10.18 11.75
C GLY A 238 5.62 -8.90 12.47
N PRO A 239 6.61 -8.96 13.38
CA PRO A 239 7.17 -7.76 14.01
C PRO A 239 7.74 -6.74 13.01
N LEU A 240 8.39 -7.21 11.94
CA LEU A 240 8.96 -6.36 10.90
C LEU A 240 7.90 -5.51 10.18
N VAL A 241 6.67 -5.99 10.03
CA VAL A 241 5.56 -5.22 9.43
C VAL A 241 5.34 -3.88 10.16
N ASN A 242 5.40 -3.88 11.50
CA ASN A 242 5.23 -2.66 12.29
C ASN A 242 6.38 -1.67 12.07
N VAL A 243 7.62 -2.18 12.03
CA VAL A 243 8.83 -1.38 11.79
C VAL A 243 8.77 -0.73 10.41
N LEU A 244 8.41 -1.49 9.38
CA LEU A 244 8.28 -0.97 8.02
C LEU A 244 7.14 0.05 7.90
N ALA A 245 6.03 -0.16 8.60
CA ALA A 245 4.94 0.81 8.64
C ALA A 245 5.41 2.15 9.22
N ASP A 246 6.21 2.13 10.30
CA ASP A 246 6.79 3.34 10.92
C ASP A 246 7.83 4.01 10.04
N MET A 247 8.78 3.25 9.50
CA MET A 247 9.82 3.79 8.62
C MET A 247 9.23 4.49 7.40
N GLU A 248 8.20 3.91 6.78
CA GLU A 248 7.54 4.51 5.62
C GLU A 248 6.69 5.74 5.96
N LEU A 249 6.10 5.82 7.15
CA LEU A 249 5.41 7.03 7.60
C LEU A 249 6.37 8.15 7.96
N TRP A 250 7.51 7.80 8.54
CA TRP A 250 8.57 8.75 8.87
C TRP A 250 9.21 9.34 7.62
N GLY A 251 9.43 8.51 6.60
CA GLY A 251 10.06 8.90 5.36
C GLY A 251 11.56 9.20 5.51
N ILE A 252 12.11 9.91 4.53
CA ILE A 252 13.52 10.33 4.51
C ILE A 252 13.59 11.82 4.16
N GLY A 253 14.36 12.59 4.93
CA GLY A 253 14.65 13.99 4.63
C GLY A 253 15.66 14.09 3.50
N ALA A 254 15.44 15.03 2.56
CA ALA A 254 16.33 15.29 1.46
C ALA A 254 16.59 16.80 1.31
N ASP A 255 17.85 17.18 1.12
CA ASP A 255 18.23 18.55 0.76
C ASP A 255 17.98 18.75 -0.74
N MET A 256 16.88 19.45 -1.04
CA MET A 256 16.48 19.71 -2.42
C MET A 256 17.45 20.66 -3.14
N ASP A 257 18.08 21.60 -2.43
CA ASP A 257 19.03 22.53 -3.04
C ASP A 257 20.33 21.81 -3.40
N ALA A 258 20.82 20.91 -2.55
CA ALA A 258 21.94 20.03 -2.88
C ALA A 258 21.63 19.14 -4.08
N CYS A 259 20.43 18.54 -4.14
CA CYS A 259 19.99 17.77 -5.29
C CYS A 259 19.98 18.61 -6.58
N LEU A 260 19.49 19.85 -6.51
CA LEU A 260 19.45 20.76 -7.66
C LEU A 260 20.86 21.19 -8.13
N ARG A 261 21.80 21.43 -7.20
CA ARG A 261 23.21 21.70 -7.51
C ARG A 261 23.87 20.50 -8.19
N ALA A 262 23.71 19.30 -7.63
CA ALA A 262 24.23 18.06 -8.22
C ALA A 262 23.66 17.83 -9.63
N ARG A 263 22.35 18.06 -9.81
CA ARG A 263 21.70 18.00 -11.13
C ARG A 263 22.35 18.95 -12.13
N HIS A 264 22.66 20.19 -11.73
CA HIS A 264 23.30 21.15 -12.63
C HIS A 264 24.70 20.71 -13.05
N ILE A 265 25.51 20.20 -12.11
CA ILE A 265 26.86 19.67 -12.39
C ILE A 265 26.78 18.52 -13.41
N ILE A 266 25.87 17.56 -13.19
CA ILE A 266 25.70 16.40 -14.09
C ILE A 266 25.26 16.86 -15.49
N ILE A 267 24.29 17.77 -15.60
CA ILE A 267 23.82 18.28 -16.90
C ILE A 267 24.93 19.01 -17.65
N THR A 268 25.73 19.83 -16.96
CA THR A 268 26.86 20.54 -17.57
C THR A 268 27.90 19.54 -18.08
N ARG A 269 28.27 18.55 -17.26
CA ARG A 269 29.24 17.52 -17.67
C ARG A 269 28.72 16.68 -18.84
N LEU A 270 27.43 16.36 -18.86
CA LEU A 270 26.81 15.63 -19.98
C LEU A 270 26.92 16.43 -21.29
N LYS A 271 26.63 17.74 -21.26
CA LYS A 271 26.76 18.61 -22.45
C LYS A 271 28.21 18.73 -22.95
N GLU A 272 29.18 18.73 -22.05
CA GLU A 272 30.60 18.70 -22.41
C GLU A 272 30.97 17.39 -23.10
N LEU A 273 30.55 16.26 -22.53
CA LEU A 273 30.79 14.92 -23.08
C LEU A 273 30.09 14.73 -24.43
N ASP A 274 28.88 15.26 -24.61
CA ASP A 274 28.18 15.22 -25.90
C ASP A 274 28.99 15.92 -26.99
N LYS A 275 29.49 17.13 -26.69
CA LYS A 275 30.33 17.89 -27.63
C LYS A 275 31.65 17.16 -27.93
N GLU A 276 32.26 16.58 -26.91
CA GLU A 276 33.48 15.78 -27.06
C GLU A 276 33.24 14.56 -27.95
N ALA A 277 32.13 13.83 -27.72
CA ALA A 277 31.73 12.69 -28.53
C ALA A 277 31.50 13.08 -29.99
N TYR A 278 30.79 14.18 -30.27
CA TYR A 278 30.57 14.66 -31.65
C TYR A 278 31.89 15.07 -32.32
N LYS A 279 32.81 15.70 -31.57
CA LYS A 279 34.12 16.08 -32.08
C LYS A 279 34.96 14.86 -32.44
N LEU A 280 35.01 13.85 -31.56
CA LEU A 280 35.77 12.62 -31.79
C LEU A 280 35.17 11.74 -32.89
N ALA A 281 33.83 11.72 -33.00
CA ALA A 281 33.13 10.97 -34.05
C ALA A 281 33.14 11.68 -35.41
N GLY A 282 33.36 13.00 -35.45
CA GLY A 282 33.35 13.80 -36.69
C GLY A 282 31.95 14.07 -37.28
N LYS A 283 30.88 13.59 -36.65
CA LYS A 283 29.48 13.89 -36.99
C LYS A 283 28.60 13.95 -35.73
N SER A 284 27.48 14.65 -35.82
CA SER A 284 26.45 14.62 -34.78
C SER A 284 25.63 13.33 -34.86
N PHE A 285 25.18 12.84 -33.71
CA PHE A 285 24.32 11.66 -33.57
C PHE A 285 23.58 11.70 -32.24
N SER A 286 22.55 10.87 -32.05
CA SER A 286 21.83 10.84 -30.78
C SER A 286 22.49 9.88 -29.79
N LEU A 287 23.04 10.40 -28.69
CA LEU A 287 23.52 9.60 -27.55
C LEU A 287 22.40 8.94 -26.73
N ASN A 288 21.14 9.26 -27.04
CA ASN A 288 19.96 8.61 -26.45
C ASN A 288 19.46 7.43 -27.31
N ALA A 289 20.01 7.25 -28.52
CA ALA A 289 19.59 6.19 -29.44
C ALA A 289 20.71 5.15 -29.59
N ASN A 290 20.49 3.95 -29.04
CA ASN A 290 21.48 2.87 -29.10
C ASN A 290 21.86 2.50 -30.54
N ALA A 291 20.93 2.59 -31.50
CA ALA A 291 21.19 2.32 -32.90
C ALA A 291 22.15 3.34 -33.53
N ASP A 292 21.99 4.63 -33.22
CA ASP A 292 22.88 5.69 -33.70
C ASP A 292 24.29 5.49 -33.13
N ILE A 293 24.39 5.19 -31.82
CA ILE A 293 25.69 4.89 -31.17
C ILE A 293 26.37 3.70 -31.84
N ALA A 294 25.62 2.62 -32.11
CA ALA A 294 26.14 1.44 -32.78
C ALA A 294 26.63 1.76 -34.21
N ASP A 295 25.88 2.56 -34.98
CA ASP A 295 26.31 3.02 -36.30
C ASP A 295 27.61 3.84 -36.22
N ILE A 296 27.72 4.75 -35.26
CA ILE A 296 28.97 5.50 -35.04
C ILE A 296 30.14 4.56 -34.77
N LEU A 297 30.00 3.67 -33.78
CA LEU A 297 31.12 2.86 -33.31
C LEU A 297 31.58 1.83 -34.35
N PHE A 298 30.64 1.11 -34.95
CA PHE A 298 30.96 -0.08 -35.75
C PHE A 298 30.91 0.18 -37.26
N THR A 299 30.07 1.11 -37.72
CA THR A 299 30.01 1.46 -39.15
C THR A 299 30.95 2.63 -39.48
N HIS A 300 30.86 3.73 -38.73
CA HIS A 300 31.58 4.96 -39.04
C HIS A 300 33.04 4.92 -38.59
N LEU A 301 33.27 4.63 -37.30
CA LEU A 301 34.61 4.50 -36.71
C LEU A 301 35.25 3.13 -36.96
N LYS A 302 34.45 2.15 -37.44
CA LYS A 302 34.88 0.80 -37.80
C LYS A 302 35.61 0.07 -36.67
N LEU A 303 35.19 0.30 -35.43
CA LEU A 303 35.70 -0.44 -34.28
C LEU A 303 35.25 -1.91 -34.37
N PRO A 304 36.05 -2.86 -33.87
CA PRO A 304 35.66 -4.27 -33.87
C PRO A 304 34.51 -4.49 -32.89
N VAL A 305 33.51 -5.27 -33.29
CA VAL A 305 32.43 -5.67 -32.37
C VAL A 305 33.00 -6.66 -31.33
N PRO A 306 32.89 -6.39 -30.02
CA PRO A 306 33.40 -7.32 -29.02
C PRO A 306 32.62 -8.64 -29.05
N LYS A 307 33.30 -9.74 -28.76
CA LYS A 307 32.67 -11.07 -28.71
C LYS A 307 31.50 -11.08 -27.73
N GLY A 308 30.35 -11.59 -28.19
CA GLY A 308 29.11 -11.63 -27.40
C GLY A 308 28.23 -10.39 -27.55
N CYS A 309 28.73 -9.29 -28.11
CA CYS A 309 27.99 -8.06 -28.37
C CYS A 309 27.28 -8.05 -29.74
N GLU A 310 27.44 -9.09 -30.55
CA GLU A 310 26.81 -9.23 -31.87
C GLU A 310 25.30 -9.54 -31.78
N LYS A 311 24.80 -9.95 -30.61
CA LYS A 311 23.46 -10.54 -30.43
C LYS A 311 22.28 -9.56 -30.40
N GLY A 312 22.49 -8.29 -30.76
CA GLY A 312 21.38 -7.34 -30.86
C GLY A 312 20.53 -7.61 -32.10
N LYS A 313 19.21 -7.42 -32.00
CA LYS A 313 18.26 -7.77 -33.09
C LYS A 313 18.44 -6.94 -34.37
N LEU A 314 18.90 -5.69 -34.24
CA LEU A 314 18.99 -4.72 -35.34
C LEU A 314 20.37 -4.07 -35.47
N HIS A 315 21.13 -4.02 -34.39
CA HIS A 315 22.48 -3.47 -34.33
C HIS A 315 23.26 -4.17 -33.21
N PRO A 316 24.60 -4.17 -33.22
CA PRO A 316 25.40 -4.69 -32.12
C PRO A 316 25.08 -3.98 -30.79
N SER A 317 25.28 -4.67 -29.66
CA SER A 317 24.97 -4.15 -28.33
C SER A 317 25.87 -2.96 -27.98
N THR A 318 25.25 -1.92 -27.44
CA THR A 318 25.90 -0.72 -26.88
C THR A 318 25.69 -0.63 -25.37
N ASP A 319 25.48 -1.77 -24.71
CA ASP A 319 25.45 -1.81 -23.25
C ASP A 319 26.82 -1.46 -22.64
N LYS A 320 26.81 -1.17 -21.34
CA LYS A 320 28.02 -0.76 -20.61
C LYS A 320 29.16 -1.75 -20.78
N GLN A 321 28.89 -3.06 -20.68
CA GLN A 321 29.93 -4.09 -20.74
C GLN A 321 30.58 -4.14 -22.13
N CYS A 322 29.77 -4.05 -23.19
CA CYS A 322 30.25 -4.00 -24.57
C CYS A 322 31.08 -2.74 -24.84
N LEU A 323 30.64 -1.58 -24.37
CA LEU A 323 31.39 -0.32 -24.52
C LEU A 323 32.71 -0.33 -23.73
N ASP A 324 32.74 -0.95 -22.54
CA ASP A 324 33.95 -1.04 -21.73
C ASP A 324 35.04 -1.88 -22.41
N HIS A 325 34.68 -2.95 -23.14
CA HIS A 325 35.64 -3.72 -23.95
C HIS A 325 36.26 -2.90 -25.09
N LEU A 326 35.55 -1.88 -25.60
CA LEU A 326 36.04 -1.00 -26.66
C LEU A 326 37.04 0.07 -26.17
N ARG A 327 37.10 0.32 -24.86
CA ARG A 327 37.88 1.43 -24.28
C ARG A 327 39.38 1.39 -24.62
N GLY A 328 39.95 0.19 -24.81
CA GLY A 328 41.36 0.02 -25.21
C GLY A 328 41.57 -0.19 -26.72
N SER A 329 40.49 -0.29 -27.50
CA SER A 329 40.52 -0.61 -28.93
C SER A 329 40.45 0.63 -29.84
N THR A 330 40.32 1.83 -29.27
CA THR A 330 40.37 3.09 -30.00
C THR A 330 41.79 3.28 -30.57
N PRO A 331 41.97 3.34 -31.90
CA PRO A 331 43.29 3.56 -32.48
C PRO A 331 43.82 4.94 -32.09
N ASN A 332 45.14 5.05 -31.89
CA ASN A 332 45.93 6.29 -31.80
C ASN A 332 45.84 7.19 -33.08
N ARG A 333 44.69 7.24 -33.77
CA ARG A 333 44.47 8.05 -34.98
C ARG A 333 43.75 9.38 -34.72
N LEU A 334 43.38 9.67 -33.48
CA LEU A 334 42.78 10.95 -33.10
C LEU A 334 43.81 11.97 -32.56
N SER A 335 45.10 11.60 -32.56
CA SER A 335 46.22 12.53 -32.37
C SER A 335 46.77 12.96 -33.73
N ASN A 336 46.18 14.02 -34.31
CA ASN A 336 46.83 14.94 -35.22
C ASN A 336 46.12 16.29 -35.12
#